data_AF-A0A7C0XNU9-F1
#
_entry.id   AF-A0A7C0XNU9-F1
#
_cell.length_a   1.000
_cell.length_b   1.000
_cell.length_c   1.000
_cell.angle_alpha   90.00
_cell.angle_beta   90.00
_cell.angle_gamma   90.00
#
_symmetry.space_group_name_H-M   'P 1'
#
loop_
_entity.id
_entity.type
_entity.pdbx_description
1 polymer ?
#
loop_
_entity_poly.entity_id
_entity_poly.type
_entity_poly.pdbx_seq_one_letter_code
_entity_poly.pdbx_strand_id
1 'polypeptide(L)'
;MGYDFILTTDRTMMSDHHGKEFIGFLATGPSYFLPESLWYYICCPKPKVDSEGKPVVAPYGLRKVEASLIDSGFKAAIIDPDYIERHVRGAKAVL
;
A
#
# COMPACT_ATOMS: atom_id res chain seq x y z
N MET A 1 -1.86 -20.36 -2.61
CA MET A 1 -1.62 -20.43 -1.15
C MET A 1 -1.96 -19.06 -0.60
N GLY A 2 -2.83 -18.98 0.42
CA GLY A 2 -3.22 -17.71 1.02
C GLY A 2 -2.22 -17.19 2.05
N TYR A 3 -2.31 -15.89 2.35
CA TYR A 3 -1.63 -15.26 3.48
C TYR A 3 -2.51 -15.35 4.73
N ASP A 4 -1.90 -15.56 5.89
CA ASP A 4 -2.56 -15.46 7.20
C ASP A 4 -2.92 -14.01 7.52
N PHE A 5 -2.00 -13.07 7.24
CA PHE A 5 -2.16 -11.64 7.51
C PHE A 5 -1.85 -10.83 6.26
N ILE A 6 -2.77 -9.94 5.90
CA ILE A 6 -2.56 -8.97 4.82
C ILE A 6 -2.33 -7.63 5.48
N LEU A 7 -1.19 -7.01 5.19
CA LEU A 7 -0.90 -5.66 5.61
C LEU A 7 -1.16 -4.72 4.44
N THR A 8 -1.83 -3.61 4.67
CA THR A 8 -2.09 -2.62 3.65
C THR A 8 -2.15 -1.23 4.26
N THR A 9 -2.29 -0.22 3.41
CA THR A 9 -2.52 1.16 3.84
C THR A 9 -3.21 1.90 2.72
N ASP A 10 -3.68 3.11 2.98
CA ASP A 10 -4.31 3.91 1.97
C ASP A 10 -3.31 4.31 0.87
N ARG A 11 -3.83 4.72 -0.28
CA ARG A 11 -3.03 5.05 -1.47
C ARG A 11 -1.98 6.14 -1.19
N THR A 12 -2.27 7.10 -0.30
CA THR A 12 -1.33 8.21 -0.02
C THR A 12 -0.09 7.68 0.69
N MET A 13 -0.27 6.77 1.65
CA MET A 13 0.83 6.15 2.41
C MET A 13 1.54 5.04 1.64
N MET A 14 0.84 4.37 0.70
CA MET A 14 1.45 3.31 -0.12
C MET A 14 2.32 3.86 -1.26
N SER A 15 2.09 5.11 -1.66
CA SER A 15 2.80 5.79 -2.74
C SER A 15 4.18 6.29 -2.30
N ASP A 16 5.14 6.33 -3.23
CA ASP A 16 6.44 7.00 -3.03
C ASP A 16 6.45 8.47 -3.50
N HIS A 17 5.30 8.97 -3.98
CA HIS A 17 5.09 10.33 -4.46
C HIS A 17 6.05 10.72 -5.59
N HIS A 18 6.32 9.78 -6.51
CA HIS A 18 7.31 9.93 -7.58
C HIS A 18 8.75 10.13 -7.06
N GLY A 19 9.03 9.69 -5.83
CA GLY A 19 10.28 9.96 -5.13
C GLY A 19 10.43 11.43 -4.70
N LYS A 20 9.34 12.20 -4.65
CA LYS A 20 9.33 13.62 -4.31
C LYS A 20 8.43 13.87 -3.10
N GLU A 21 9.03 14.01 -1.93
CA GLU A 21 8.31 14.19 -0.65
C GLU A 21 7.34 15.38 -0.66
N PHE A 22 7.70 16.49 -1.32
CA PHE A 22 6.82 17.66 -1.45
C PHE A 22 5.54 17.39 -2.24
N ILE A 23 5.57 16.45 -3.19
CA ILE A 23 4.34 16.01 -3.89
C ILE A 23 3.42 15.25 -2.92
N GLY A 24 4.00 14.49 -1.99
CA GLY A 24 3.23 13.86 -0.91
C GLY A 24 2.56 14.89 0.00
N PHE A 25 3.23 16.01 0.29
CA PHE A 25 2.60 17.11 1.03
C PHE A 25 1.40 17.70 0.26
N LEU A 26 1.52 17.87 -1.07
CA LEU A 26 0.39 18.35 -1.89
C LEU A 26 -0.83 17.44 -1.81
N ALA A 27 -0.68 16.13 -1.57
CA ALA A 27 -1.80 15.21 -1.39
C ALA A 27 -2.76 15.62 -0.26
N THR A 28 -2.28 16.38 0.73
CA THR A 28 -3.09 16.90 1.85
C THR A 28 -3.96 18.10 1.46
N GLY A 29 -3.66 18.74 0.33
CA GLY A 29 -4.43 19.85 -0.21
C GLY A 29 -5.71 19.40 -0.94
N PRO A 30 -6.75 20.25 -0.99
CA PRO A 30 -7.99 19.92 -1.68
C PRO A 30 -7.79 19.92 -3.20
N SER A 31 -8.46 18.99 -3.90
CA SER A 31 -8.44 18.84 -5.36
C SER A 31 -9.26 19.90 -6.11
N TYR A 32 -9.49 21.10 -5.55
CA TYR A 32 -10.50 22.07 -5.97
C TYR A 32 -10.55 22.39 -7.49
N PHE A 33 -9.41 22.33 -8.17
CA PHE A 33 -9.28 22.67 -9.60
C PHE A 33 -9.13 21.45 -10.54
N LEU A 34 -9.08 20.23 -10.01
CA LEU A 34 -8.82 19.00 -10.78
C LEU A 34 -9.76 17.87 -10.35
N PRO A 35 -10.14 16.94 -11.25
CA PRO A 35 -10.78 15.70 -10.84
C PRO A 35 -9.92 14.95 -9.82
N GLU A 36 -10.56 14.36 -8.82
CA GLU A 36 -9.87 13.68 -7.71
C GLU A 36 -8.95 12.56 -8.19
N SER A 37 -9.37 11.78 -9.20
CA SER A 37 -8.53 10.74 -9.80
C SER A 37 -7.23 11.28 -10.41
N LEU A 38 -7.28 12.46 -11.02
CA LEU A 38 -6.10 13.12 -11.58
C LEU A 38 -5.22 13.70 -10.47
N TRP A 39 -5.83 14.27 -9.42
CA TRP A 39 -5.10 14.72 -8.22
C TRP A 39 -4.32 13.59 -7.57
N TYR A 40 -4.97 12.45 -7.34
CA TYR A 40 -4.34 11.24 -6.80
C TYR A 40 -3.28 10.66 -7.73
N TYR A 41 -3.48 10.69 -9.05
CA TYR A 41 -2.45 10.24 -10.00
C TYR A 41 -1.17 11.09 -9.91
N ILE A 42 -1.31 12.41 -9.76
CA ILE A 42 -0.18 13.34 -9.64
C ILE A 42 0.48 13.24 -8.26
N CYS A 43 -0.33 13.18 -7.19
CA CYS A 43 0.18 13.27 -5.83
C CYS A 43 0.58 11.92 -5.25
N CYS A 44 -0.16 10.86 -5.58
CA CYS A 44 -0.06 9.55 -4.95
C CYS A 44 0.01 8.44 -6.01
N PRO A 45 1.03 8.42 -6.88
CA PRO A 45 1.16 7.41 -7.92
C PRO A 45 1.20 6.01 -7.31
N LYS A 46 0.60 5.06 -8.04
CA LYS A 46 0.64 3.66 -7.68
C LYS A 46 2.09 3.14 -7.76
N PRO A 47 2.64 2.52 -6.70
CA PRO A 47 3.96 1.92 -6.76
C PRO A 47 3.94 0.73 -7.73
N LYS A 48 5.13 0.37 -8.22
CA LYS A 48 5.27 -0.90 -8.95
C LYS A 48 4.96 -2.06 -8.02
N VAL A 49 4.15 -2.99 -8.49
CA VAL A 49 3.77 -4.20 -7.77
C VAL A 49 4.17 -5.44 -8.57
N ASP A 50 4.34 -6.56 -7.87
CA ASP A 50 4.50 -7.86 -8.52
C ASP A 50 3.16 -8.49 -8.93
N SER A 51 3.19 -9.74 -9.41
CA SER A 51 2.00 -10.48 -9.85
C SER A 51 0.99 -10.75 -8.72
N GLU A 52 1.44 -10.77 -7.46
CA GLU A 52 0.60 -10.95 -6.29
C GLU A 52 0.08 -9.61 -5.74
N GLY A 53 0.55 -8.47 -6.25
CA GLY A 53 0.18 -7.15 -5.76
C GLY A 53 1.06 -6.65 -4.61
N LYS A 54 2.21 -7.29 -4.35
CA LYS A 54 3.18 -6.82 -3.35
C LYS A 54 3.95 -5.64 -3.93
N PRO A 55 3.95 -4.46 -3.28
CA PRO A 55 4.62 -3.30 -3.80
C PRO A 55 6.13 -3.39 -3.59
N VAL A 56 6.90 -2.84 -4.53
CA VAL A 56 8.37 -2.75 -4.45
C VAL A 56 8.80 -1.88 -3.27
N VAL A 57 8.04 -0.83 -2.99
CA VAL A 57 8.23 0.10 -1.88
C VAL A 57 6.98 0.10 -0.99
N ALA A 58 7.17 0.18 0.32
CA ALA A 58 6.09 0.23 1.30
C ALA A 58 6.56 1.01 2.53
N PRO A 59 5.63 1.54 3.35
CA PRO A 59 5.99 2.17 4.62
C PRO A 59 6.90 1.28 5.46
N TYR A 60 7.99 1.87 5.95
CA TYR A 60 8.98 1.14 6.76
C TYR A 60 8.35 0.49 8.00
N GLY A 61 7.36 1.15 8.61
CA GLY A 61 6.58 0.58 9.71
C GLY A 61 5.89 -0.74 9.34
N LEU A 62 5.23 -0.80 8.17
CA LEU A 62 4.59 -2.02 7.69
C LEU A 62 5.60 -3.13 7.42
N ARG A 63 6.78 -2.81 6.86
CA ARG A 63 7.86 -3.80 6.66
C ARG A 63 8.35 -4.41 7.96
N LYS A 64 8.41 -3.63 9.05
CA LYS A 64 8.75 -4.17 10.38
C LYS A 64 7.66 -5.11 10.93
N VAL A 65 6.39 -4.76 10.76
CA VAL A 65 5.27 -5.61 11.17
C VAL A 65 5.24 -6.90 10.35
N GLU A 66 5.43 -6.81 9.03
CA GLU A 66 5.55 -7.95 8.12
C GLU A 66 6.65 -8.91 8.58
N ALA A 67 7.85 -8.38 8.83
CA ALA A 67 8.98 -9.16 9.30
C ALA A 67 8.70 -9.85 10.65
N SER A 68 8.08 -9.14 11.60
CA SER A 68 7.75 -9.70 12.92
C SER A 68 6.70 -10.82 12.84
N LEU A 69 5.72 -10.71 11.95
CA LEU A 69 4.71 -11.76 11.74
C LEU A 69 5.33 -13.00 11.08
N ILE A 70 6.22 -12.79 10.11
CA ILE A 70 6.96 -13.87 9.46
C ILE A 70 7.87 -14.58 10.47
N ASP A 71 8.59 -13.84 11.30
CA ASP A 71 9.44 -14.39 12.38
C ASP A 71 8.64 -15.22 13.39
N SER A 72 7.38 -14.82 13.64
CA SER A 72 6.44 -15.56 14.50
C SER A 72 5.83 -16.81 13.82
N GLY A 73 6.21 -17.12 12.57
CA GLY A 73 5.75 -18.30 11.83
C GLY A 73 4.47 -18.11 11.03
N PHE A 74 3.98 -16.87 10.86
CA PHE A 74 2.80 -16.58 10.04
C PHE A 74 3.17 -16.21 8.60
N LYS A 75 2.26 -16.49 7.67
CA LYS A 75 2.36 -15.98 6.29
C LYS A 75 1.78 -14.58 6.22
N ALA A 76 2.63 -13.56 6.32
CA ALA A 76 2.22 -12.16 6.13
C ALA A 76 2.71 -11.61 4.78
N ALA A 77 1.95 -10.70 4.19
CA ALA A 77 2.38 -9.92 3.03
C ALA A 77 1.78 -8.52 3.05
N ILE A 78 2.58 -7.53 2.66
CA ILE A 78 2.09 -6.20 2.33
C ILE A 78 1.51 -6.22 0.92
N ILE A 79 0.25 -5.85 0.78
CA ILE A 79 -0.49 -5.82 -0.49
C ILE A 79 -0.97 -4.41 -0.79
N ASP A 80 -0.73 -3.96 -2.02
CA ASP A 80 -1.23 -2.69 -2.53
C ASP A 80 -2.77 -2.64 -2.45
N PRO A 81 -3.38 -1.50 -2.04
CA PRO A 81 -4.81 -1.44 -1.75
C PRO A 81 -5.70 -1.89 -2.91
N ASP A 82 -5.28 -1.69 -4.16
CA ASP A 82 -6.05 -2.10 -5.35
C ASP A 82 -6.07 -3.62 -5.57
N TYR A 83 -5.24 -4.40 -4.85
CA TYR A 83 -5.09 -5.85 -5.02
C TYR A 83 -5.61 -6.65 -3.82
N ILE A 84 -6.06 -5.98 -2.75
CA ILE A 84 -6.48 -6.64 -1.50
C ILE A 84 -7.55 -7.71 -1.76
N GLU A 85 -8.52 -7.44 -2.62
CA GLU A 85 -9.66 -8.34 -2.90
C GLU A 85 -9.24 -9.76 -3.32
N ARG A 86 -8.05 -9.91 -3.92
CA ARG A 86 -7.51 -11.21 -4.36
C ARG A 86 -7.13 -12.11 -3.18
N HIS A 87 -6.87 -11.52 -2.01
CA HIS A 87 -6.25 -12.20 -0.87
C HIS A 87 -7.17 -12.26 0.36
N VAL A 88 -8.17 -11.37 0.48
CA VAL A 88 -9.01 -11.26 1.70
C VAL A 88 -9.75 -12.53 2.10
N ARG A 89 -10.21 -13.35 1.14
CA ARG A 89 -11.09 -14.50 1.43
C ARG A 89 -10.42 -15.59 2.26
N GLY A 90 -9.09 -15.63 2.31
CA GLY A 90 -8.32 -16.64 3.03
C GLY A 90 -7.51 -16.11 4.21
N ALA A 91 -7.53 -14.79 4.45
CA ALA A 91 -6.75 -14.16 5.50
C ALA A 91 -7.48 -14.20 6.84
N LYS A 92 -6.72 -14.35 7.93
CA LYS A 92 -7.23 -14.24 9.31
C LYS A 92 -7.55 -12.80 9.65
N ALA A 93 -6.75 -11.85 9.15
CA ALA A 93 -6.99 -10.42 9.30
C ALA A 93 -6.37 -9.62 8.15
N VAL A 94 -6.97 -8.46 7.88
CA VAL A 94 -6.43 -7.38 7.05
C VAL A 94 -6.13 -6.22 7.99
N LEU A 95 -4.89 -5.74 7.97
CA LEU A 95 -4.35 -4.72 8.87
C LEU A 95 -3.84 -3.52 8.08
#